data_AF-A0A1H8KW64-F1
#
_entry.id   AF-A0A1H8KW64-F1
#
_cell.length_a   1.000
_cell.length_b   1.000
_cell.length_c   1.000
_cell.angle_alpha   90.00
_cell.angle_beta   90.00
_cell.angle_gamma   90.00
#
_symmetry.space_group_name_H-M   'P 1'
#
loop_
_entity.id
_entity.type
_entity.pdbx_description
1 polymer ?
#
loop_
_entity_poly.entity_id
_entity_poly.type
_entity_poly.pdbx_seq_one_letter_code
_entity_poly.pdbx_strand_id
1 'polypeptide(L)'
;MMSDVLELQDHNQIALANAGGQGQSATSWSISAKRGVAKGISAQVSGAGATAKLHGKMTFSAYSLDKSTTFQQMKKSYNIGGGVSGFWGWLGIGANASTHKSEISQAFHEAINSDQINGYTDFDLEATGQIPNFQVTASAYMMLLQVKDDQGNTYSMASASDPAADTGAQDQNGDALPSSNNNSTINI
;
A
#
# COMPACT_ATOMS: atom_id res chain seq x y z
N MET A 1 -22.40 13.96 -6.28
CA MET A 1 -20.97 13.98 -5.94
C MET A 1 -20.26 13.12 -6.97
N MET A 2 -19.18 13.60 -7.58
CA MET A 2 -18.27 12.70 -8.31
C MET A 2 -17.51 11.90 -7.27
N SER A 3 -17.38 10.60 -7.48
CA SER A 3 -16.43 9.77 -6.76
C SER A 3 -15.05 10.00 -7.39
N ASP A 4 -14.10 10.52 -6.64
CA ASP A 4 -12.71 10.60 -7.11
C ASP A 4 -12.18 9.19 -7.30
N VAL A 5 -12.00 8.81 -8.58
CA VAL A 5 -11.66 7.44 -8.95
C VAL A 5 -10.21 7.16 -8.57
N LEU A 6 -10.05 6.40 -7.48
CA LEU A 6 -8.79 5.80 -7.04
C LEU A 6 -8.15 5.03 -8.20
N GLU A 7 -7.04 5.54 -8.72
CA GLU A 7 -6.27 4.86 -9.76
C GLU A 7 -5.18 4.01 -9.10
N LEU A 8 -5.22 2.69 -9.31
CA LEU A 8 -4.26 1.73 -8.76
C LEU A 8 -3.16 1.41 -9.78
N GLN A 9 -1.91 1.67 -9.42
CA GLN A 9 -0.73 1.36 -10.23
C GLN A 9 0.12 0.25 -9.59
N ASP A 10 0.64 -0.66 -10.42
CA ASP A 10 1.35 -1.88 -9.98
C ASP A 10 2.76 -1.59 -9.43
N HIS A 11 3.09 -2.21 -8.29
CA HIS A 11 4.38 -2.02 -7.62
C HIS A 11 5.00 -3.36 -7.19
N ASN A 12 5.35 -4.18 -8.19
CA ASN A 12 5.89 -5.55 -8.12
C ASN A 12 4.93 -6.63 -7.57
N GLN A 13 5.23 -7.90 -7.90
CA GLN A 13 4.40 -9.06 -7.56
C GLN A 13 5.23 -10.23 -6.98
N ILE A 14 4.66 -10.89 -5.98
CA ILE A 14 5.15 -12.01 -5.18
C ILE A 14 4.03 -13.06 -5.18
N ALA A 15 4.36 -14.29 -5.56
CA ALA A 15 3.43 -15.41 -5.54
C ALA A 15 3.57 -16.23 -4.24
N LEU A 16 2.44 -16.52 -3.60
CA LEU A 16 2.32 -17.43 -2.48
C LEU A 16 1.55 -18.68 -2.91
N ALA A 17 2.07 -19.86 -2.59
CA ALA A 17 1.35 -21.11 -2.76
C ALA A 17 1.60 -21.99 -1.55
N ASN A 18 0.56 -22.27 -0.76
CA ASN A 18 0.68 -23.27 0.29
C ASN A 18 0.95 -24.64 -0.34
N ALA A 19 1.86 -25.40 0.26
CA ALA A 19 2.07 -26.79 -0.14
C ALA A 19 0.91 -27.62 0.41
N GLY A 20 -0.12 -27.82 -0.41
CA GLY A 20 -1.28 -28.63 -0.04
C GLY A 20 -0.85 -30.04 0.36
N GLY A 21 -1.10 -30.42 1.62
CA GLY A 21 -1.00 -31.81 2.04
C GLY A 21 -1.98 -32.66 1.23
N GLN A 22 -1.62 -33.92 0.94
CA GLN A 22 -2.42 -34.79 0.06
C GLN A 22 -3.89 -34.85 0.51
N GLY A 23 -4.78 -34.28 -0.30
CA GLY A 23 -6.23 -34.21 -0.04
C GLY A 23 -6.80 -32.81 0.28
N GLN A 24 -5.97 -31.78 0.47
CA GLN A 24 -6.44 -30.40 0.61
C GLN A 24 -6.23 -29.59 -0.67
N SER A 25 -7.22 -28.75 -1.02
CA SER A 25 -7.07 -27.78 -2.11
C SER A 25 -5.99 -26.76 -1.72
N ALA A 26 -4.98 -26.59 -2.58
CA ALA A 26 -3.82 -25.77 -2.28
C ALA A 26 -4.13 -24.28 -2.50
N THR A 27 -4.64 -23.60 -1.47
CA THR A 27 -4.89 -22.16 -1.52
C THR A 27 -3.62 -21.41 -1.91
N SER A 28 -3.72 -20.63 -2.98
CA SER A 28 -2.65 -19.79 -3.50
C SER A 28 -3.09 -18.32 -3.53
N TRP A 29 -2.13 -17.42 -3.38
CA TRP A 29 -2.34 -15.99 -3.30
C TRP A 29 -1.28 -15.24 -4.12
N SER A 30 -1.59 -14.04 -4.61
CA SER A 30 -0.62 -13.14 -5.27
C SER A 30 -0.72 -11.70 -4.74
N ILE A 31 0.41 -11.01 -4.63
CA ILE A 31 0.57 -9.68 -4.02
C ILE A 31 1.80 -8.99 -4.67
N SER A 32 1.78 -7.88 -5.43
CA SER A 32 0.72 -6.95 -5.78
C SER A 32 0.44 -5.87 -4.72
N ALA A 33 1.50 -5.28 -4.14
CA ALA A 33 1.39 -3.92 -3.62
C ALA A 33 1.06 -2.93 -4.76
N LYS A 34 0.23 -1.94 -4.46
CA LYS A 34 -0.22 -0.92 -5.41
C LYS A 34 -0.07 0.47 -4.80
N ARG A 35 0.10 1.48 -5.65
CA ARG A 35 -0.10 2.88 -5.28
C ARG A 35 -1.46 3.35 -5.77
N GLY A 36 -2.28 3.83 -4.86
CA GLY A 36 -3.57 4.47 -5.11
C GLY A 36 -3.40 5.98 -5.19
N VAL A 37 -3.78 6.58 -6.32
CA VAL A 37 -3.65 8.01 -6.59
C VAL A 37 -5.03 8.66 -6.69
N ALA A 38 -5.19 9.85 -6.07
CA ALA A 38 -6.36 10.69 -6.23
C ALA A 38 -6.20 11.70 -7.37
N LYS A 39 -7.23 11.82 -8.20
CA LYS A 39 -7.25 12.76 -9.32
C LYS A 39 -7.37 14.19 -8.77
N GLY A 40 -6.41 15.04 -9.13
CA GLY A 40 -6.36 16.44 -8.69
C GLY A 40 -5.44 16.74 -7.50
N ILE A 41 -4.92 15.73 -6.77
CA ILE A 41 -3.88 15.95 -5.74
C ILE A 41 -2.50 15.88 -6.39
N SER A 42 -2.19 16.87 -7.21
CA SER A 42 -0.90 16.97 -7.91
C SER A 42 -0.41 18.42 -8.04
N ALA A 43 0.89 18.57 -8.16
CA ALA A 43 1.60 19.85 -8.30
C ALA A 43 2.79 19.69 -9.25
N GLN A 44 3.21 20.79 -9.88
CA GLN A 44 4.44 20.80 -10.68
C GLN A 44 5.61 21.27 -9.82
N VAL A 45 6.71 20.52 -9.83
CA VAL A 45 7.96 20.89 -9.15
C VAL A 45 9.11 20.85 -10.15
N SER A 46 10.01 21.84 -10.10
CA SER A 46 11.11 21.94 -11.06
C SER A 46 12.41 22.46 -10.43
N GLY A 47 13.53 21.84 -10.82
CA GLY A 47 14.84 22.08 -10.23
C GLY A 47 15.14 21.19 -9.02
N ALA A 48 16.44 20.93 -8.79
CA ALA A 48 16.89 20.11 -7.67
C ALA A 48 16.70 20.84 -6.34
N GLY A 49 16.05 20.18 -5.38
CA GLY A 49 15.77 20.76 -4.06
C GLY A 49 14.64 21.78 -4.03
N ALA A 50 13.97 22.05 -5.16
CA ALA A 50 12.68 22.72 -5.14
C ALA A 50 11.63 21.79 -4.54
N THR A 51 10.72 22.32 -3.73
CA THR A 51 9.62 21.56 -3.11
C THR A 51 8.26 22.05 -3.60
N ALA A 52 7.31 21.12 -3.73
CA ALA A 52 5.90 21.43 -3.93
C ALA A 52 5.07 20.74 -2.85
N LYS A 53 4.24 21.50 -2.14
CA LYS A 53 3.35 20.95 -1.12
C LYS A 53 2.14 20.28 -1.78
N LEU A 54 1.96 18.99 -1.49
CA LEU A 54 0.80 18.20 -1.86
C LEU A 54 -0.10 18.09 -0.62
N HIS A 55 -1.29 18.66 -0.72
CA HIS A 55 -2.26 18.68 0.37
C HIS A 55 -3.68 18.49 -0.17
N GLY A 56 -4.44 17.55 0.40
CA GLY A 56 -5.78 17.23 -0.04
C GLY A 56 -6.23 15.82 0.36
N LYS A 57 -7.50 15.50 0.11
CA LYS A 57 -8.15 14.30 0.64
C LYS A 57 -8.52 13.29 -0.44
N MET A 58 -8.21 12.02 -0.20
CA MET A 58 -8.57 10.88 -1.04
C MET A 58 -9.48 9.91 -0.28
N THR A 59 -10.63 9.54 -0.85
CA THR A 59 -11.47 8.45 -0.33
C THR A 59 -11.13 7.13 -1.00
N PHE A 60 -11.19 6.03 -0.25
CA PHE A 60 -10.98 4.67 -0.77
C PHE A 60 -11.96 3.67 -0.13
N SER A 61 -12.08 2.49 -0.73
CA SER A 61 -12.79 1.36 -0.15
C SER A 61 -11.89 0.13 -0.15
N ALA A 62 -11.65 -0.45 1.02
CA ALA A 62 -10.65 -1.51 1.24
C ALA A 62 -11.03 -2.38 2.44
N TYR A 63 -10.33 -3.49 2.63
CA TYR A 63 -10.32 -4.23 3.89
C TYR A 63 -9.23 -3.67 4.81
N SER A 64 -9.44 -3.71 6.13
CA SER A 64 -8.37 -3.33 7.07
C SER A 64 -7.48 -4.54 7.34
N LEU A 65 -6.20 -4.44 6.97
CA LEU A 65 -5.20 -5.44 7.36
C LEU A 65 -4.99 -5.41 8.89
N ASP A 66 -5.17 -4.25 9.52
CA ASP A 66 -5.06 -4.09 10.98
C ASP A 66 -6.15 -4.83 11.78
N LYS A 67 -7.29 -5.19 11.17
CA LYS A 67 -8.33 -6.03 11.79
C LYS A 67 -7.89 -7.50 11.95
N SER A 68 -6.86 -7.97 11.24
CA SER A 68 -6.35 -9.33 11.43
C SER A 68 -5.55 -9.45 12.74
N THR A 69 -5.99 -10.37 13.60
CA THR A 69 -5.27 -10.75 14.82
C THR A 69 -3.96 -11.45 14.52
N THR A 70 -3.90 -12.28 13.47
CA THR A 70 -2.67 -12.92 12.99
C THR A 70 -1.68 -11.87 12.49
N PHE A 71 -2.10 -10.86 11.71
CA PHE A 71 -1.22 -9.76 11.31
C PHE A 71 -0.65 -8.98 12.51
N GLN A 72 -1.48 -8.64 13.50
CA GLN A 72 -1.00 -7.94 14.71
C GLN A 72 -0.11 -8.83 15.61
N GLN A 73 -0.11 -10.15 15.43
CA GLN A 73 0.89 -11.05 16.02
C GLN A 73 2.17 -11.07 15.20
N MET A 74 2.09 -11.26 13.88
CA MET A 74 3.24 -11.24 12.97
C MET A 74 4.07 -9.97 13.10
N LYS A 75 3.43 -8.78 13.20
CA LYS A 75 4.12 -7.50 13.42
C LYS A 75 5.01 -7.52 14.67
N LYS A 76 4.53 -8.12 15.76
CA LYS A 76 5.26 -8.23 17.03
C LYS A 76 6.35 -9.30 16.97
N SER A 77 6.02 -10.48 16.44
CA SER A 77 6.92 -11.63 16.36
C SER A 77 8.11 -11.41 15.44
N TYR A 78 7.91 -10.70 14.32
CA TYR A 78 8.93 -10.50 13.29
C TYR A 78 9.44 -9.05 13.18
N ASN A 79 9.05 -8.18 14.13
CA ASN A 79 9.37 -6.75 14.14
C ASN A 79 9.11 -6.09 12.77
N ILE A 80 7.93 -6.36 12.20
CA ILE A 80 7.51 -5.81 10.91
C ILE A 80 7.24 -4.32 11.12
N GLY A 81 7.79 -3.50 10.22
CA GLY A 81 7.50 -2.06 10.18
C GLY A 81 6.00 -1.78 10.07
N GLY A 82 5.59 -0.55 10.37
CA GLY A 82 4.18 -0.21 10.33
C GLY A 82 3.59 -0.24 8.92
N GLY A 83 2.26 -0.15 8.86
CA GLY A 83 1.53 -0.02 7.61
C GLY A 83 1.51 -1.24 6.69
N VAL A 84 1.07 -0.99 5.45
CA VAL A 84 1.25 -1.85 4.28
C VAL A 84 2.71 -1.88 3.84
N SER A 85 3.40 -0.73 3.93
CA SER A 85 4.80 -0.51 3.54
C SER A 85 5.78 -1.44 4.27
N GLY A 86 5.73 -1.47 5.60
CA GLY A 86 6.57 -2.36 6.41
C GLY A 86 6.28 -3.83 6.17
N PHE A 87 5.02 -4.20 5.96
CA PHE A 87 4.63 -5.58 5.64
C PHE A 87 5.10 -6.00 4.24
N TRP A 88 4.95 -5.14 3.24
CA TRP A 88 5.45 -5.38 1.88
C TRP A 88 6.96 -5.52 1.85
N GLY A 89 7.68 -4.63 2.56
CA GLY A 89 9.13 -4.74 2.75
C GLY A 89 9.53 -6.06 3.41
N TRP A 90 8.83 -6.47 4.47
CA TRP A 90 9.09 -7.74 5.15
C TRP A 90 8.81 -8.97 4.28
N LEU A 91 7.75 -8.97 3.47
CA LEU A 91 7.47 -10.04 2.50
C LEU A 91 8.59 -10.19 1.47
N GLY A 92 9.16 -9.06 1.01
CA GLY A 92 10.28 -9.03 0.06
C GLY A 92 11.66 -9.39 0.64
N ILE A 93 11.80 -9.49 1.97
CA ILE A 93 13.07 -9.85 2.61
C ILE A 93 13.29 -11.37 2.58
N GLY A 94 14.27 -11.79 1.79
CA GLY A 94 14.79 -13.16 1.77
C GLY A 94 13.73 -14.20 1.38
N ALA A 95 13.39 -15.08 2.32
CA ALA A 95 12.41 -16.16 2.13
C ALA A 95 11.11 -15.95 2.93
N ASN A 96 10.90 -14.79 3.57
CA ASN A 96 9.80 -14.60 4.53
C ASN A 96 8.43 -14.98 3.94
N ALA A 97 8.13 -14.50 2.73
CA ALA A 97 6.93 -14.85 1.98
C ALA A 97 6.76 -16.37 1.77
N SER A 98 7.84 -17.11 1.51
CA SER A 98 7.78 -18.56 1.25
C SER A 98 7.89 -19.44 2.51
N THR A 99 8.41 -18.89 3.62
CA THR A 99 8.47 -19.54 4.94
C THR A 99 7.14 -19.40 5.69
N HIS A 100 6.58 -18.19 5.77
CA HIS A 100 5.44 -17.85 6.65
C HIS A 100 4.07 -17.94 5.95
N LYS A 101 3.98 -18.71 4.86
CA LYS A 101 2.80 -18.78 3.96
C LYS A 101 1.47 -19.01 4.69
N SER A 102 1.48 -19.86 5.73
CA SER A 102 0.28 -20.19 6.51
C SER A 102 -0.24 -18.99 7.29
N GLU A 103 0.65 -18.28 8.00
CA GLU A 103 0.33 -17.09 8.78
C GLU A 103 -0.12 -15.93 7.87
N ILE A 104 0.56 -15.74 6.73
CA ILE A 104 0.19 -14.73 5.72
C ILE A 104 -1.21 -15.02 5.15
N SER A 105 -1.49 -16.28 4.78
CA SER A 105 -2.80 -16.69 4.25
C SER A 105 -3.91 -16.53 5.29
N GLN A 106 -3.63 -16.89 6.54
CA GLN A 106 -4.55 -16.70 7.67
C GLN A 106 -4.82 -15.21 7.92
N ALA A 107 -3.80 -14.35 7.86
CA ALA A 107 -3.96 -12.90 8.02
C ALA A 107 -4.85 -12.30 6.92
N PHE A 108 -4.72 -12.77 5.67
CA PHE A 108 -5.60 -12.35 4.57
C PHE A 108 -7.02 -12.86 4.73
N HIS A 109 -7.22 -14.12 5.13
CA HIS A 109 -8.56 -14.63 5.44
C HIS A 109 -9.23 -13.85 6.58
N GLU A 110 -8.50 -13.48 7.64
CA GLU A 110 -9.04 -12.64 8.72
C GLU A 110 -9.41 -11.22 8.23
N ALA A 111 -8.56 -10.59 7.41
CA ALA A 111 -8.83 -9.27 6.86
C ALA A 111 -10.06 -9.28 5.92
N ILE A 112 -10.16 -10.27 5.02
CA ILE A 112 -11.24 -10.39 4.01
C ILE A 112 -12.58 -10.81 4.63
N ASN A 113 -12.57 -11.61 5.70
CA ASN A 113 -13.78 -11.96 6.46
C ASN A 113 -14.21 -10.86 7.45
N SER A 114 -13.52 -9.73 7.48
CA SER A 114 -13.95 -8.53 8.22
C SER A 114 -14.68 -7.55 7.29
N ASP A 115 -15.49 -6.64 7.85
CA ASP A 115 -16.23 -5.68 7.01
C ASP A 115 -15.27 -4.84 6.15
N GLN A 116 -15.57 -4.77 4.85
CA GLN A 116 -14.99 -3.77 3.95
C GLN A 116 -15.39 -2.38 4.43
N ILE A 117 -14.44 -1.45 4.40
CA ILE A 117 -14.56 -0.12 5.00
C ILE A 117 -14.26 0.97 3.98
N ASN A 118 -14.97 2.09 4.13
CA ASN A 118 -14.81 3.28 3.31
C ASN A 118 -13.96 4.30 4.08
N GLY A 119 -12.64 4.25 3.84
CA GLY A 119 -11.65 5.09 4.51
C GLY A 119 -11.33 6.36 3.73
N TYR A 120 -10.47 7.19 4.31
CA TYR A 120 -9.84 8.29 3.59
C TYR A 120 -8.40 8.53 4.05
N THR A 121 -7.59 8.98 3.11
CA THR A 121 -6.26 9.54 3.35
C THR A 121 -6.37 11.05 3.27
N ASP A 122 -5.88 11.75 4.28
CA ASP A 122 -5.67 13.20 4.23
C ASP A 122 -4.17 13.42 4.04
N PHE A 123 -3.78 13.96 2.89
CA PHE A 123 -2.39 14.17 2.53
C PHE A 123 -1.91 15.53 3.06
N ASP A 124 -0.74 15.52 3.70
CA ASP A 124 0.03 16.70 4.05
C ASP A 124 1.52 16.38 3.91
N LEU A 125 2.10 16.59 2.72
CA LEU A 125 3.50 16.28 2.44
C LEU A 125 4.10 17.22 1.39
N GLU A 126 5.42 17.25 1.29
CA GLU A 126 6.15 18.00 0.27
C GLU A 126 6.87 17.04 -0.68
N ALA A 127 6.69 17.21 -1.99
CA ALA A 127 7.43 16.49 -3.02
C ALA A 127 8.63 17.31 -3.49
N THR A 128 9.82 16.69 -3.57
CA THR A 128 11.07 17.37 -3.93
C THR A 128 11.50 17.06 -5.37
N GLY A 129 11.83 18.09 -6.15
CA GLY A 129 12.44 17.93 -7.47
C GLY A 129 13.84 17.34 -7.37
N GLN A 130 14.11 16.27 -8.13
CA GLN A 130 15.40 15.55 -8.10
C GLN A 130 16.47 16.15 -9.02
N ILE A 131 16.09 16.78 -10.14
CA ILE A 131 16.99 17.12 -11.25
C ILE A 131 17.00 18.65 -11.48
N PRO A 132 18.18 19.31 -11.58
CA PRO A 132 18.27 20.73 -11.90
C PRO A 132 17.62 21.07 -13.25
N ASN A 133 16.83 22.15 -13.29
CA ASN A 133 16.13 22.67 -14.47
C ASN A 133 15.16 21.70 -15.17
N PHE A 134 14.87 20.53 -14.58
CA PHE A 134 13.86 19.59 -15.08
C PHE A 134 12.55 19.77 -14.30
N GLN A 135 11.40 19.68 -14.97
CA GLN A 135 10.07 19.77 -14.36
C GLN A 135 9.40 18.40 -14.33
N VAL A 136 8.83 18.02 -13.19
CA VAL A 136 8.00 16.82 -13.03
C VAL A 136 6.64 17.18 -12.43
N THR A 137 5.62 16.42 -12.82
CA THR A 137 4.31 16.48 -12.13
C THR A 137 4.33 15.50 -10.96
N ALA A 138 4.38 16.01 -9.74
CA ALA A 138 4.26 15.22 -8.52
C ALA A 138 2.79 14.99 -8.18
N SER A 139 2.40 13.74 -7.89
CA SER A 139 1.05 13.35 -7.47
C SER A 139 1.12 12.60 -6.14
N ALA A 140 0.18 12.86 -5.23
CA ALA A 140 0.13 12.16 -3.95
C ALA A 140 -0.41 10.73 -4.12
N TYR A 141 0.21 9.77 -3.42
CA TYR A 141 -0.25 8.38 -3.40
C TYR A 141 -0.37 7.84 -1.98
N MET A 142 -1.31 6.90 -1.80
CA MET A 142 -1.38 5.99 -0.67
C MET A 142 -1.01 4.59 -1.15
N MET A 143 -0.29 3.80 -0.35
CA MET A 143 0.02 2.42 -0.67
C MET A 143 -1.06 1.47 -0.14
N LEU A 144 -1.46 0.52 -0.99
CA LEU A 144 -2.48 -0.48 -0.70
C LEU A 144 -1.94 -1.87 -1.06
N LEU A 145 -2.30 -2.88 -0.26
CA LEU A 145 -1.94 -4.26 -0.56
C LEU A 145 -3.07 -4.90 -1.37
N GLN A 146 -2.90 -5.09 -2.68
CA GLN A 146 -3.86 -5.86 -3.47
C GLN A 146 -3.47 -7.34 -3.44
N VAL A 147 -4.27 -8.11 -2.73
CA VAL A 147 -4.16 -9.56 -2.60
C VAL A 147 -5.13 -10.22 -3.58
N LYS A 148 -4.68 -11.25 -4.31
CA LYS A 148 -5.51 -12.04 -5.23
C LYS A 148 -5.53 -13.51 -4.81
N ASP A 149 -6.69 -14.16 -4.77
CA ASP A 149 -6.83 -15.58 -4.39
C ASP A 149 -6.69 -16.57 -5.57
N ASP A 150 -6.89 -17.86 -5.29
CA ASP A 150 -6.81 -18.97 -6.25
C ASP A 150 -8.01 -19.06 -7.21
N GLN A 151 -9.16 -18.52 -6.81
CA GLN A 151 -10.36 -18.35 -7.65
C GLN A 151 -10.22 -17.13 -8.60
N GLY A 152 -9.32 -16.21 -8.26
CA GLY A 152 -8.97 -15.02 -9.01
C GLY A 152 -9.62 -13.72 -8.50
N ASN A 153 -10.32 -13.76 -7.36
CA ASN A 153 -10.89 -12.60 -6.69
C ASN A 153 -9.77 -11.66 -6.21
N THR A 154 -9.98 -10.35 -6.29
CA THR A 154 -9.00 -9.33 -5.87
C THR A 154 -9.51 -8.49 -4.71
N TYR A 155 -8.68 -8.36 -3.67
CA TYR A 155 -8.98 -7.69 -2.42
C TYR A 155 -7.94 -6.60 -2.17
N SER A 156 -8.36 -5.34 -2.09
CA SER A 156 -7.46 -4.25 -1.71
C SER A 156 -7.50 -4.07 -0.20
N MET A 157 -6.34 -4.03 0.44
CA MET A 157 -6.20 -3.87 1.90
C MET A 157 -5.43 -2.59 2.24
N ALA A 158 -5.85 -1.95 3.32
CA ALA A 158 -5.23 -0.75 3.88
C ALA A 158 -4.78 -0.99 5.34
N SER A 159 -3.84 -0.16 5.80
CA SER A 159 -3.49 -0.01 7.21
C SER A 159 -3.48 1.47 7.57
N ALA A 160 -3.77 1.80 8.83
CA ALA A 160 -3.54 3.14 9.38
C ALA A 160 -2.43 3.14 10.44
N SER A 161 -1.68 2.05 10.56
CA SER A 161 -0.69 1.88 11.62
C SER A 161 0.64 2.59 11.36
N ASP A 162 0.90 3.03 10.12
CA ASP A 162 1.97 3.99 9.79
C ASP A 162 1.62 4.79 8.52
N PRO A 163 0.83 5.87 8.64
CA PRO A 163 0.44 6.71 7.52
C PRO A 163 1.61 7.40 6.81
N ALA A 164 2.72 7.67 7.51
CA ALA A 164 3.87 8.37 6.95
C ALA A 164 4.73 7.48 6.03
N ALA A 165 4.77 6.17 6.30
CA ALA A 165 5.39 5.17 5.43
C ALA A 165 4.42 4.65 4.34
N ASP A 166 3.11 4.66 4.59
CA ASP A 166 2.07 4.25 3.63
C ASP A 166 1.60 5.37 2.67
N THR A 167 2.21 6.56 2.72
CA THR A 167 1.91 7.66 1.79
C THR A 167 3.18 8.29 1.22
N GLY A 168 3.07 8.97 0.08
CA GLY A 168 4.20 9.64 -0.54
C GLY A 168 3.83 10.42 -1.81
N ALA A 169 4.85 10.84 -2.54
CA ALA A 169 4.72 11.48 -3.85
C ALA A 169 5.29 10.59 -4.96
N GLN A 170 4.64 10.58 -6.11
CA GLN A 170 5.16 9.94 -7.32
C GLN A 170 5.11 10.88 -8.52
N ASP A 171 5.93 10.62 -9.53
CA ASP A 171 5.93 11.37 -10.77
C ASP A 171 4.86 10.87 -11.77
N GLN A 172 4.87 11.43 -12.97
CA GLN A 172 3.98 11.08 -14.08
C GLN A 172 4.23 9.69 -14.70
N ASN A 173 5.35 9.04 -14.40
CA ASN A 173 5.68 7.67 -14.81
C ASN A 173 5.31 6.63 -13.73
N GLY A 174 5.05 7.09 -12.50
CA GLY A 174 4.84 6.25 -11.32
C GLY A 174 6.09 6.07 -10.46
N ASP A 175 7.21 6.72 -10.79
CA ASP A 175 8.43 6.65 -9.99
C ASP A 175 8.28 7.45 -8.69
N ALA A 176 8.85 6.95 -7.59
CA ALA A 176 8.74 7.62 -6.29
C ALA A 176 9.60 8.89 -6.26
N LEU A 177 8.98 10.02 -5.93
CA LEU A 177 9.68 11.27 -5.68
C LEU A 177 10.09 11.36 -4.20
N PRO A 178 11.23 11.99 -3.86
CA PRO A 178 11.62 12.19 -2.47
C PRO A 178 10.60 13.11 -1.80
N SER A 179 10.03 12.66 -0.69
CA SER A 179 9.05 13.44 0.08
C SER A 179 9.58 13.84 1.46
N SER A 180 9.36 15.10 1.84
CA SER A 180 9.66 15.67 3.16
C SER A 180 8.37 16.05 3.90
N ASN A 181 8.49 16.26 5.21
CA ASN A 181 7.43 16.80 6.06
C ASN A 181 6.07 16.08 5.92
N ASN A 182 6.10 14.75 5.77
CA ASN A 182 4.90 13.93 5.58
C ASN A 182 4.14 13.74 6.91
N ASN A 183 3.11 14.56 7.11
CA ASN A 183 2.16 14.48 8.23
C ASN A 183 0.83 13.85 7.81
N SER A 184 0.77 13.20 6.64
CA SER A 184 -0.46 12.60 6.10
C SER A 184 -1.08 11.60 7.07
N THR A 185 -2.40 11.48 7.07
CA THR A 185 -3.15 10.55 7.93
C THR A 185 -3.99 9.59 7.12
N ILE A 186 -4.15 8.35 7.60
CA ILE A 186 -5.06 7.35 7.03
C ILE A 186 -6.13 7.07 8.09
N ASN A 187 -7.40 7.10 7.67
CA ASN A 187 -8.57 6.97 8.53
C ASN A 187 -9.46 5.84 7.99
N ILE A 188 -9.79 4.86 8.84
CA ILE A 188 -10.44 3.58 8.51
C ILE A 188 -11.28 3.07 9.69
#